data_AF-A0A658BPW0-F1
#
_entry.id   AF-A0A658BPW0-F1
#
_cell.length_a   1.000
_cell.length_b   1.000
_cell.length_c   1.000
_cell.angle_alpha   90.00
_cell.angle_beta   90.00
_cell.angle_gamma   90.00
#
_symmetry.space_group_name_H-M   'P 1'
#
loop_
_entity.id
_entity.type
_entity.pdbx_description
1 polymer ?
#
loop_
_entity_poly.entity_id
_entity_poly.type
_entity_poly.pdbx_seq_one_letter_code
_entity_poly.pdbx_strand_id
1 'polypeptide(L)'
;MGYWAFFGWGGLFAGRIGLRLVLRSIRRWGFNQRQIVMAGEYELSREVAERLQHSPWAGLQVIGVFGDHLIQQENKASMPLLGTIDDLEAYIGERNIDQIWITLPLKAEDTVKKIMFLLRHSTVDIRWVPDISSFRLINHSMSEIAGMPVLSLSSSPMVGVSRLLKALEDRLLSALILFLISPLMMLLSVGVKLSSPGPIFYRQERVGWNGRPFMMLKFRSMPVDVEKNGVQWGGARNKTATPFGAFLRKTSLDELPQFINVLKGNMSIVGPRPERPMFVEKFKDEIPDYMKKHLVKAGITGWAQINGWRGDTDLAKRIEYDLYYIEHWSLWFDLRIILLTVFKGFVNRNAY
;
A
#
# COMPACT_ATOMS: atom_id res chain seq x y z
N MET A 1 11.37 -38.54 -5.44
CA MET A 1 9.93 -38.21 -5.37
C MET A 1 9.59 -36.73 -5.62
N GLY A 2 10.52 -35.76 -5.54
CA GLY A 2 10.21 -34.32 -5.72
C GLY A 2 10.00 -33.83 -7.16
N TYR A 3 10.53 -34.53 -8.17
CA TYR A 3 10.46 -34.09 -9.57
C TYR A 3 9.02 -34.04 -10.11
N TRP A 4 8.17 -35.01 -9.73
CA TRP A 4 6.78 -35.04 -10.19
C TRP A 4 5.97 -33.85 -9.67
N ALA A 5 6.23 -33.42 -8.43
CA ALA A 5 5.64 -32.20 -7.88
C ALA A 5 6.15 -30.96 -8.65
N PHE A 6 7.45 -30.83 -8.89
CA PHE A 6 7.98 -29.66 -9.61
C PHE A 6 7.42 -29.54 -11.04
N PHE A 7 7.37 -30.65 -11.80
CA PHE A 7 6.78 -30.65 -13.14
C PHE A 7 5.26 -30.47 -13.13
N GLY A 8 4.55 -31.04 -12.14
CA GLY A 8 3.11 -30.85 -11.99
C GLY A 8 2.74 -29.40 -11.68
N TRP A 9 3.45 -28.76 -10.74
CA TRP A 9 3.25 -27.35 -10.40
C TRP A 9 3.67 -26.43 -11.56
N GLY A 10 4.77 -26.74 -12.24
CA GLY A 10 5.21 -26.03 -13.44
C GLY A 10 4.19 -26.12 -14.57
N GLY A 11 3.63 -27.31 -14.83
CA GLY A 11 2.59 -27.54 -15.83
C GLY A 11 1.29 -26.81 -15.51
N LEU A 12 0.84 -26.84 -14.24
CA LEU A 12 -0.35 -26.07 -13.80
C LEU A 12 -0.14 -24.56 -13.94
N PHE A 13 1.04 -24.06 -13.59
CA PHE A 13 1.38 -22.65 -13.70
C PHE A 13 1.45 -22.21 -15.16
N ALA A 14 2.15 -22.97 -16.01
CA ALA A 14 2.23 -22.73 -17.45
C ALA A 14 0.85 -22.83 -18.12
N GLY A 15 0.04 -23.82 -17.75
CA GLY A 15 -1.33 -23.99 -18.24
C GLY A 15 -2.24 -22.83 -17.85
N ARG A 16 -2.18 -22.34 -16.60
CA ARG A 16 -2.93 -21.16 -16.17
C ARG A 16 -2.49 -19.88 -16.87
N ILE A 17 -1.18 -19.71 -17.09
CA ILE A 17 -0.66 -18.56 -17.86
C ILE A 17 -1.13 -18.65 -19.32
N GLY A 18 -0.97 -19.81 -19.96
CA GLY A 18 -1.40 -20.06 -21.32
C GLY A 18 -2.90 -19.79 -21.48
N LEU A 19 -3.73 -20.35 -20.61
CA LEU A 19 -5.18 -20.10 -20.62
C LEU A 19 -5.52 -18.62 -20.45
N ARG A 20 -4.87 -17.91 -19.52
CA ARG A 20 -5.08 -16.47 -19.33
C ARG A 20 -4.64 -15.66 -20.55
N LEU A 21 -3.52 -16.00 -21.17
CA LEU A 21 -3.04 -15.31 -22.38
C LEU A 21 -3.97 -15.57 -23.57
N VAL A 22 -4.42 -16.81 -23.75
CA VAL A 22 -5.39 -17.20 -24.79
C VAL A 22 -6.71 -16.46 -24.57
N LEU A 23 -7.30 -16.53 -23.37
CA LEU A 23 -8.54 -15.81 -23.04
C LEU A 23 -8.37 -14.30 -23.19
N ARG A 24 -7.21 -13.74 -22.81
CA ARG A 24 -6.92 -12.31 -23.00
C ARG A 24 -6.84 -11.93 -24.48
N SER A 25 -6.21 -12.75 -25.32
CA SER A 25 -6.14 -12.52 -26.77
C SER A 25 -7.51 -12.65 -27.42
N ILE A 26 -8.28 -13.68 -27.07
CA ILE A 26 -9.67 -13.90 -27.53
C ILE A 26 -10.55 -12.68 -27.17
N ARG A 27 -10.46 -12.18 -25.93
CA ARG A 27 -11.20 -10.99 -25.48
C ARG A 27 -10.76 -9.71 -26.17
N ARG A 28 -9.45 -9.56 -26.44
CA ARG A 28 -8.91 -8.43 -27.22
C ARG A 28 -9.38 -8.44 -28.68
N TRP A 29 -9.71 -9.61 -29.21
CA TRP A 29 -10.26 -9.78 -30.56
C TRP A 29 -11.80 -9.69 -30.62
N GLY A 30 -12.47 -9.34 -29.53
CA GLY A 30 -13.93 -9.14 -29.52
C GLY A 30 -14.76 -10.33 -29.06
N PHE A 31 -14.15 -11.50 -28.83
CA PHE A 31 -14.87 -12.71 -28.45
C PHE A 31 -15.03 -12.85 -26.93
N ASN A 32 -16.16 -13.39 -26.47
CA ASN A 32 -16.51 -13.55 -25.04
C ASN A 32 -16.54 -12.21 -24.28
N GLN A 33 -17.07 -11.18 -24.92
CA GLN A 33 -17.37 -9.90 -24.29
C GLN A 33 -18.78 -9.94 -23.69
N ARG A 34 -18.91 -9.46 -22.45
CA ARG A 34 -20.20 -9.28 -21.80
C ARG A 34 -20.69 -7.87 -22.01
N GLN A 35 -21.94 -7.72 -22.40
CA GLN A 35 -22.59 -6.43 -22.61
C GLN A 35 -23.05 -5.87 -21.27
N ILE A 36 -22.60 -4.66 -20.95
CA ILE A 36 -22.94 -3.95 -19.73
C ILE A 36 -23.73 -2.71 -20.08
N VAL A 37 -24.81 -2.51 -19.34
CA VAL A 37 -25.55 -1.25 -19.28
C VAL A 37 -25.33 -0.62 -17.92
N MET A 38 -25.15 0.70 -17.86
CA MET A 38 -25.05 1.44 -16.61
C MET A 38 -26.38 2.11 -16.27
N ALA A 39 -26.72 2.17 -14.98
CA ALA A 39 -27.92 2.84 -14.48
C ALA A 39 -27.55 3.77 -13.33
N GLY A 40 -27.51 5.08 -13.56
CA GLY A 40 -27.12 6.05 -12.55
C GLY A 40 -26.56 7.36 -13.09
N GLU A 41 -25.67 7.97 -12.31
CA GLU A 41 -25.08 9.27 -12.62
C GLU A 41 -24.10 9.17 -13.80
N TYR A 42 -24.17 10.13 -14.73
CA TYR A 42 -23.36 10.12 -15.94
C TYR A 42 -21.85 10.20 -15.64
N GLU A 43 -21.44 11.02 -14.67
CA GLU A 43 -20.02 11.25 -14.39
C GLU A 43 -19.33 10.00 -13.83
N LEU A 44 -19.94 9.35 -12.84
CA LEU A 44 -19.44 8.07 -12.31
C LEU A 44 -19.45 6.98 -13.38
N SER A 45 -20.51 6.92 -14.19
CA SER A 45 -20.59 5.99 -15.31
C SER A 45 -19.44 6.22 -16.31
N ARG A 46 -19.13 7.47 -16.64
CA ARG A 46 -18.04 7.84 -17.56
C ARG A 46 -16.69 7.38 -17.03
N GLU A 47 -16.40 7.64 -15.76
CA GLU A 47 -15.16 7.19 -15.13
C GLU A 47 -15.01 5.66 -15.18
N VAL A 48 -16.09 4.93 -14.86
CA VAL A 48 -16.10 3.46 -14.92
C VAL A 48 -15.86 2.97 -16.35
N ALA A 49 -16.52 3.58 -17.34
CA ALA A 49 -16.37 3.20 -18.73
C ALA A 49 -14.99 3.48 -19.30
N GLU A 50 -14.38 4.64 -18.97
CA GLU A 50 -13.00 4.95 -19.34
C GLU A 50 -12.03 3.92 -18.75
N ARG A 51 -12.19 3.53 -17.47
CA ARG A 51 -11.37 2.49 -16.84
C ARG A 51 -11.52 1.12 -17.51
N LEU A 52 -12.74 0.77 -17.94
CA LEU A 52 -13.02 -0.48 -18.67
C LEU A 52 -12.44 -0.47 -20.09
N GLN A 53 -12.50 0.67 -20.79
CA GLN A 53 -11.88 0.83 -22.11
C GLN A 53 -10.35 0.67 -22.05
N HIS A 54 -9.70 1.18 -21.00
CA HIS A 54 -8.27 0.97 -20.75
C HIS A 54 -7.94 -0.45 -20.24
N SER A 55 -8.96 -1.25 -19.93
CA SER A 55 -8.83 -2.62 -19.41
C SER A 55 -9.51 -3.69 -20.28
N PRO A 56 -9.17 -3.85 -21.59
CA PRO A 56 -9.85 -4.80 -22.50
C PRO A 56 -9.80 -6.26 -22.04
N TRP A 57 -8.84 -6.61 -21.18
CA TRP A 57 -8.71 -7.94 -20.59
C TRP A 57 -9.90 -8.33 -19.70
N ALA A 58 -10.67 -7.35 -19.21
CA ALA A 58 -11.89 -7.58 -18.46
C ALA A 58 -12.97 -8.28 -19.31
N GLY A 59 -12.96 -8.09 -20.64
CA GLY A 59 -13.97 -8.65 -21.54
C GLY A 59 -15.36 -8.06 -21.30
N LEU A 60 -15.42 -6.77 -20.97
CA LEU A 60 -16.65 -6.05 -20.66
C LEU A 60 -16.82 -4.93 -21.67
N GLN A 61 -17.98 -4.86 -22.31
CA GLN A 61 -18.32 -3.83 -23.29
C GLN A 61 -19.47 -2.99 -22.76
N VAL A 62 -19.21 -1.71 -22.53
CA VAL A 62 -20.25 -0.78 -22.08
C VAL A 62 -21.07 -0.33 -23.29
N ILE A 63 -22.37 -0.63 -23.27
CA ILE A 63 -23.30 -0.31 -24.35
C ILE A 63 -23.83 1.11 -24.21
N GLY A 64 -24.09 1.56 -22.98
CA GLY A 64 -24.58 2.90 -22.69
C GLY A 64 -25.06 3.05 -21.25
N VAL A 65 -25.66 4.20 -20.96
CA VAL A 65 -26.11 4.60 -19.63
C VAL A 65 -27.59 4.97 -19.63
N PHE A 66 -28.29 4.64 -18.54
CA PHE A 66 -29.66 5.08 -18.22
C PHE A 66 -29.62 5.95 -16.98
N GLY A 67 -30.32 7.08 -16.98
CA GLY A 67 -30.33 8.01 -15.86
C GLY A 67 -31.16 9.26 -16.14
N ASP A 68 -31.45 10.04 -15.09
CA ASP A 68 -32.15 11.31 -15.27
C ASP A 68 -31.23 12.37 -15.87
N HIS A 69 -31.68 12.96 -16.97
CA HIS A 69 -30.95 13.91 -17.81
C HIS A 69 -30.34 15.07 -17.00
N LEU A 70 -29.05 15.34 -17.24
CA LEU A 70 -28.46 16.66 -17.46
C LEU A 70 -27.00 16.45 -17.91
N ILE A 71 -26.78 16.27 -19.21
CA ILE A 71 -25.72 16.91 -20.03
C ILE A 71 -26.09 16.58 -21.48
N GLN A 72 -26.99 17.39 -22.05
CA GLN A 72 -26.96 17.69 -23.47
C GLN A 72 -25.73 18.59 -23.68
N GLN A 73 -24.56 18.00 -23.95
CA GLN A 73 -23.50 18.73 -24.65
C GLN A 73 -22.89 17.82 -25.71
N GLU A 74 -23.29 18.17 -26.94
CA GLU A 74 -22.51 18.17 -28.18
C GLU A 74 -21.16 17.46 -28.13
N ASN A 75 -21.05 16.43 -28.99
CA ASN A 75 -19.84 15.93 -29.62
C ASN A 75 -18.79 15.25 -28.71
N LYS A 76 -18.77 13.91 -28.82
CA LYS A 76 -17.79 12.93 -28.30
C LYS A 76 -18.01 12.41 -26.87
N ALA A 77 -19.25 12.13 -26.48
CA ALA A 77 -19.48 11.23 -25.35
C ALA A 77 -18.98 9.81 -25.69
N SER A 78 -18.05 9.27 -24.90
CA SER A 78 -17.55 7.88 -25.01
C SER A 78 -18.62 6.81 -24.77
N MET A 79 -19.83 7.22 -24.37
CA MET A 79 -20.97 6.36 -24.10
C MET A 79 -22.30 7.04 -24.46
N PRO A 80 -23.22 6.33 -25.14
CA PRO A 80 -24.54 6.86 -25.44
C PRO A 80 -25.46 6.81 -24.21
N LEU A 81 -26.28 7.85 -24.04
CA LEU A 81 -27.43 7.83 -23.13
C LEU A 81 -28.58 7.08 -23.83
N LEU A 82 -29.04 5.99 -23.22
CA LEU A 82 -30.02 5.07 -23.80
C LEU A 82 -31.47 5.39 -23.40
N GLY A 83 -31.67 6.10 -22.28
CA GLY A 83 -32.98 6.46 -21.78
C GLY A 83 -32.98 6.78 -20.29
N THR A 84 -34.16 6.81 -19.71
CA THR A 84 -34.40 6.97 -18.27
C THR A 84 -34.34 5.62 -17.55
N ILE A 85 -34.27 5.63 -16.22
CA ILE A 85 -34.28 4.38 -15.43
C ILE A 85 -35.54 3.53 -15.70
N ASP A 86 -36.66 4.17 -16.06
CA ASP A 86 -37.92 3.47 -16.34
C ASP A 86 -37.90 2.71 -17.68
N ASP A 87 -37.04 3.12 -18.63
CA ASP A 87 -36.87 2.46 -19.94
C ASP A 87 -36.00 1.19 -19.84
N LEU A 88 -35.39 0.95 -18.68
CA LEU A 88 -34.40 -0.10 -18.47
C LEU A 88 -34.99 -1.50 -18.69
N GLU A 89 -36.18 -1.78 -18.14
CA GLU A 89 -36.84 -3.09 -18.25
C GLU A 89 -37.16 -3.43 -19.71
N ALA A 90 -37.73 -2.48 -20.47
CA ALA A 90 -38.04 -2.65 -21.88
C ALA A 90 -36.77 -2.92 -22.71
N TYR A 91 -35.71 -2.16 -22.46
CA TYR A 91 -34.45 -2.31 -23.19
C TYR A 91 -33.78 -3.68 -22.98
N ILE A 92 -33.85 -4.22 -21.77
CA ILE A 92 -33.28 -5.55 -21.45
C ILE A 92 -34.13 -6.67 -22.06
N GLY A 93 -35.45 -6.49 -22.13
CA GLY A 93 -36.34 -7.47 -22.77
C GLY A 93 -36.04 -7.66 -24.26
N GLU A 94 -35.60 -6.59 -24.94
CA GLU A 94 -35.33 -6.59 -26.38
C GLU A 94 -33.89 -6.98 -26.76
N ARG A 95 -32.95 -6.94 -25.81
CA ARG A 95 -31.52 -7.13 -26.08
C ARG A 95 -30.85 -8.07 -25.07
N ASN A 96 -29.87 -8.82 -25.55
CA ASN A 96 -29.05 -9.69 -24.71
C ASN A 96 -28.02 -8.89 -23.90
N ILE A 97 -28.48 -8.21 -22.85
CA ILE A 97 -27.61 -7.54 -21.86
C ILE A 97 -27.23 -8.53 -20.77
N ASP A 98 -25.92 -8.71 -20.55
CA ASP A 98 -25.40 -9.64 -19.56
C ASP A 98 -25.42 -9.05 -18.14
N GLN A 99 -25.11 -7.76 -18.01
CA GLN A 99 -24.98 -7.11 -16.70
C GLN A 99 -25.53 -5.67 -16.67
N ILE A 100 -26.02 -5.29 -15.50
CA ILE A 100 -26.41 -3.91 -15.19
C ILE A 100 -25.58 -3.41 -14.03
N TRP A 101 -24.89 -2.31 -14.26
CA TRP A 101 -24.06 -1.68 -13.25
C TRP A 101 -24.75 -0.41 -12.76
N ILE A 102 -25.24 -0.47 -11.53
CA ILE A 102 -25.81 0.67 -10.83
C ILE A 102 -24.65 1.60 -10.46
N THR A 103 -24.68 2.83 -10.95
CA THR A 103 -23.63 3.85 -10.76
C THR A 103 -24.21 5.03 -10.00
N LEU A 104 -24.68 4.75 -8.79
CA LEU A 104 -25.34 5.71 -7.92
C LEU A 104 -24.60 5.82 -6.57
N PRO A 105 -24.58 7.02 -5.94
CA PRO A 105 -23.97 7.21 -4.64
C PRO A 105 -24.71 6.41 -3.56
N LEU A 106 -24.04 6.14 -2.44
CA LEU A 106 -24.62 5.41 -1.30
C LEU A 106 -25.90 6.05 -0.73
N LYS A 107 -26.12 7.35 -0.98
CA LYS A 107 -27.31 8.10 -0.53
C LYS A 107 -28.54 7.87 -1.40
N ALA A 108 -28.40 7.36 -2.62
CA ALA A 108 -29.49 7.21 -3.59
C ALA A 108 -30.25 5.87 -3.39
N GLU A 109 -30.55 5.52 -2.14
CA GLU A 109 -31.15 4.23 -1.76
C GLU A 109 -32.49 3.97 -2.48
N ASP A 110 -33.36 4.98 -2.55
CA ASP A 110 -34.69 4.84 -3.17
C ASP A 110 -34.60 4.51 -4.66
N THR A 111 -33.67 5.14 -5.38
CA THR A 111 -33.42 4.88 -6.80
C THR A 111 -32.85 3.47 -7.01
N VAL A 112 -31.93 3.02 -6.16
CA VAL A 112 -31.40 1.65 -6.20
C VAL A 112 -32.53 0.63 -5.99
N LYS A 113 -33.40 0.85 -4.99
CA LYS A 113 -34.57 0.00 -4.75
C LYS A 113 -35.54 0.00 -5.93
N LYS A 114 -35.77 1.16 -6.57
CA LYS A 114 -36.60 1.29 -7.78
C LYS A 114 -36.04 0.43 -8.92
N ILE A 115 -34.73 0.51 -9.19
CA ILE A 115 -34.05 -0.31 -10.20
C ILE A 115 -34.21 -1.81 -9.89
N MET A 116 -33.93 -2.21 -8.65
CA MET A 116 -34.08 -3.62 -8.24
C MET A 116 -35.53 -4.11 -8.40
N PHE A 117 -36.52 -3.26 -8.10
CA PHE A 117 -37.92 -3.60 -8.28
C PHE A 117 -38.30 -3.73 -9.76
N LEU A 118 -37.87 -2.80 -10.63
CA LEU A 118 -38.12 -2.87 -12.07
C LEU A 118 -37.53 -4.16 -12.67
N LEU A 119 -36.33 -4.56 -12.22
CA LEU A 119 -35.61 -5.71 -12.77
C LEU A 119 -35.92 -7.05 -12.10
N ARG A 120 -36.90 -7.11 -11.18
CA ARG A 120 -37.19 -8.31 -10.36
C ARG A 120 -37.55 -9.57 -11.16
N HIS A 121 -38.03 -9.41 -12.39
CA HIS A 121 -38.39 -10.51 -13.30
C HIS A 121 -37.31 -10.83 -14.33
N SER A 122 -36.21 -10.08 -14.33
CA SER A 122 -35.06 -10.30 -15.20
C SER A 122 -34.01 -11.19 -14.52
N THR A 123 -33.25 -11.93 -15.32
CA THR A 123 -32.13 -12.78 -14.86
C THR A 123 -30.78 -12.12 -15.05
N VAL A 124 -30.76 -10.85 -15.45
CA VAL A 124 -29.56 -10.04 -15.66
C VAL A 124 -28.74 -9.89 -14.37
N ASP A 125 -27.42 -9.95 -14.46
CA ASP A 125 -26.51 -9.79 -13.32
C ASP A 125 -26.45 -8.31 -12.90
N ILE A 126 -27.03 -7.97 -11.74
CA ILE A 126 -27.06 -6.60 -11.22
C ILE A 126 -25.87 -6.38 -10.27
N ARG A 127 -25.07 -5.34 -10.54
CA ARG A 127 -23.92 -4.95 -9.72
C ARG A 127 -24.03 -3.49 -9.31
N TRP A 128 -23.60 -3.16 -8.10
CA TRP A 128 -23.56 -1.77 -7.63
C TRP A 128 -22.13 -1.28 -7.53
N VAL A 129 -21.83 -0.19 -8.23
CA VAL A 129 -20.59 0.56 -8.15
C VAL A 129 -20.91 1.89 -7.44
N PRO A 130 -20.76 1.95 -6.10
CA PRO A 130 -20.99 3.19 -5.38
C PRO A 130 -19.89 4.21 -5.66
N ASP A 131 -20.24 5.49 -5.71
CA ASP A 131 -19.23 6.55 -5.67
C ASP A 131 -18.59 6.63 -4.27
N ILE A 132 -17.46 5.94 -4.13
CA ILE A 132 -16.62 5.96 -2.93
C ILE A 132 -15.41 6.90 -3.09
N SER A 133 -15.25 7.56 -4.24
CA SER A 133 -14.08 8.40 -4.56
C SER A 133 -13.99 9.63 -3.64
N SER A 134 -15.13 10.10 -3.14
CA SER A 134 -15.24 11.19 -2.16
C SER A 134 -14.62 10.84 -0.80
N PHE A 135 -14.49 9.56 -0.47
CA PHE A 135 -13.83 9.11 0.75
C PHE A 135 -12.35 8.84 0.48
N ARG A 136 -11.44 9.43 1.28
CA ARG A 136 -10.00 9.08 1.28
C ARG A 136 -9.77 7.72 1.95
N LEU A 137 -10.22 6.66 1.29
CA LEU A 137 -10.18 5.29 1.79
C LEU A 137 -8.77 4.72 1.63
N ILE A 138 -8.25 4.08 2.68
CA ILE A 138 -7.00 3.30 2.62
C ILE A 138 -7.36 1.83 2.83
N ASN A 139 -6.98 0.99 1.87
CA ASN A 139 -7.28 -0.44 1.86
C ASN A 139 -8.77 -0.74 2.07
N HIS A 140 -9.61 -0.21 1.19
CA HIS A 140 -11.04 -0.49 1.23
C HIS A 140 -11.29 -1.96 0.87
N SER A 141 -12.00 -2.66 1.75
CA SER A 141 -12.48 -4.00 1.49
C SER A 141 -13.89 -4.14 2.04
N MET A 142 -14.70 -4.89 1.30
CA MET A 142 -15.97 -5.41 1.81
C MET A 142 -15.67 -6.72 2.52
N SER A 143 -16.11 -6.81 3.77
CA SER A 143 -16.00 -8.03 4.58
C SER A 143 -17.34 -8.32 5.23
N GLU A 144 -17.56 -9.56 5.62
CA GLU A 144 -18.74 -9.94 6.39
C GLU A 144 -18.34 -10.15 7.85
N ILE A 145 -18.96 -9.42 8.77
CA ILE A 145 -18.73 -9.54 10.21
C ILE A 145 -20.06 -9.84 10.87
N ALA A 146 -20.18 -11.04 11.46
CA ALA A 146 -21.40 -11.51 12.11
C ALA A 146 -22.66 -11.42 11.21
N GLY A 147 -22.55 -11.82 9.94
CA GLY A 147 -23.65 -11.77 8.97
C GLY A 147 -23.92 -10.38 8.38
N MET A 148 -23.20 -9.34 8.83
CA MET A 148 -23.37 -7.97 8.35
C MET A 148 -22.28 -7.63 7.33
N PRO A 149 -22.65 -7.04 6.17
CA PRO A 149 -21.67 -6.48 5.25
C PRO A 149 -21.05 -5.22 5.86
N VAL A 150 -19.73 -5.23 6.04
CA VAL A 150 -18.95 -4.12 6.61
C VAL A 150 -17.96 -3.60 5.57
N LEU A 151 -18.09 -2.32 5.24
CA LEU A 151 -17.13 -1.57 4.42
C LEU A 151 -16.02 -1.00 5.33
N SER A 152 -14.81 -1.51 5.17
CA SER A 152 -13.65 -1.00 5.89
C SER A 152 -13.15 0.30 5.26
N LEU A 153 -13.22 1.42 5.99
CA LEU A 153 -12.82 2.74 5.47
C LEU A 153 -11.32 3.06 5.65
N SER A 154 -10.73 2.55 6.72
CA SER A 154 -9.30 2.62 6.98
C SER A 154 -8.89 1.37 7.74
N SER A 155 -8.24 0.44 7.04
CA SER A 155 -7.79 -0.82 7.63
C SER A 155 -6.31 -1.06 7.34
N SER A 156 -5.65 -1.77 8.25
CA SER A 156 -4.30 -2.24 8.00
C SER A 156 -4.34 -3.36 6.95
N PRO A 157 -3.49 -3.31 5.91
CA PRO A 157 -3.38 -4.39 4.93
C PRO A 157 -2.75 -5.66 5.57
N MET A 158 -2.13 -5.50 6.75
CA MET A 158 -1.50 -6.54 7.54
C MET A 158 -2.53 -7.29 8.40
N VAL A 159 -3.52 -7.90 7.75
CA VAL A 159 -4.49 -8.81 8.39
C VAL A 159 -4.28 -10.26 7.95
N GLY A 160 -4.67 -11.20 8.81
CA GLY A 160 -4.63 -12.64 8.52
C GLY A 160 -3.27 -13.15 8.02
N VAL A 161 -3.28 -13.82 6.86
CA VAL A 161 -2.11 -14.47 6.26
C VAL A 161 -1.02 -13.48 5.89
N SER A 162 -1.36 -12.29 5.38
CA SER A 162 -0.39 -11.24 5.02
C SER A 162 0.49 -10.84 6.19
N ARG A 163 -0.12 -10.70 7.39
CA ARG A 163 0.61 -10.41 8.63
C ARG A 163 1.55 -11.54 9.03
N LEU A 164 1.11 -12.78 8.88
CA LEU A 164 1.93 -13.95 9.19
C LEU A 164 3.13 -14.03 8.24
N LEU A 165 2.89 -13.90 6.93
CA LEU A 165 3.94 -13.90 5.90
C LEU A 165 4.98 -12.82 6.16
N LYS A 166 4.54 -11.56 6.38
CA LYS A 166 5.44 -10.45 6.73
C LYS A 166 6.26 -10.74 7.98
N ALA A 167 5.63 -11.27 9.02
CA ALA A 167 6.29 -11.52 10.29
C ALA A 167 7.28 -12.71 10.23
N LEU A 168 7.06 -13.66 9.33
CA LEU A 168 8.02 -14.74 9.03
C LEU A 168 9.19 -14.21 8.20
N GLU A 169 8.88 -13.48 7.12
CA GLU A 169 9.87 -12.80 6.28
C GLU A 169 10.83 -11.95 7.14
N ASP A 170 10.29 -11.05 7.96
CA ASP A 170 11.09 -10.18 8.83
C ASP A 170 12.01 -10.96 9.76
N ARG A 171 11.50 -12.01 10.41
CA ARG A 171 12.30 -12.79 11.37
C ARG A 171 13.37 -13.63 10.68
N LEU A 172 13.03 -14.31 9.59
CA LEU A 172 13.97 -15.17 8.87
C LEU A 172 15.07 -14.34 8.20
N LEU A 173 14.70 -13.28 7.47
CA LEU A 173 15.68 -12.41 6.83
C LEU A 173 16.52 -11.66 7.85
N SER A 174 15.91 -11.16 8.94
CA SER A 174 16.67 -10.49 9.98
C SER A 174 17.61 -11.43 10.73
N ALA A 175 17.23 -12.68 10.98
CA ALA A 175 18.11 -13.67 11.60
C ALA A 175 19.31 -13.99 10.70
N LEU A 176 19.06 -14.19 9.40
CA LEU A 176 20.11 -14.42 8.40
C LEU A 176 21.06 -13.22 8.31
N ILE A 177 20.52 -12.00 8.19
CA ILE A 177 21.32 -10.77 8.13
C ILE A 177 22.15 -10.63 9.40
N LEU A 178 21.55 -10.78 10.59
CA LEU A 178 22.26 -10.69 11.87
C LEU A 178 23.40 -11.70 11.96
N PHE A 179 23.17 -12.95 11.52
CA PHE A 179 24.21 -13.97 11.49
C PHE A 179 25.40 -13.52 10.62
N LEU A 180 25.13 -13.05 9.40
CA LEU A 180 26.15 -12.60 8.45
C LEU A 180 26.93 -11.36 8.94
N ILE A 181 26.23 -10.38 9.54
CA ILE A 181 26.86 -9.13 10.01
C ILE A 181 27.43 -9.23 11.42
N SER A 182 27.22 -10.34 12.14
CA SER A 182 27.65 -10.49 13.54
C SER A 182 29.15 -10.26 13.78
N PRO A 183 30.09 -10.72 12.91
CA PRO A 183 31.51 -10.45 13.11
C PRO A 183 31.82 -8.96 12.96
N LEU A 184 31.20 -8.30 11.98
CA LEU A 184 31.34 -6.86 11.77
C LEU A 184 30.76 -6.08 12.96
N MET A 185 29.58 -6.45 13.45
CA MET A 185 28.98 -5.82 14.64
C MET A 185 29.88 -5.93 15.87
N MET A 186 30.59 -7.04 16.04
CA MET A 186 31.56 -7.21 17.14
C MET A 186 32.73 -6.23 17.00
N LEU A 187 33.31 -6.10 15.80
CA LEU A 187 34.38 -5.13 15.52
C LEU A 187 33.92 -3.68 15.76
N LEU A 188 32.74 -3.32 15.25
CA LEU A 188 32.16 -1.98 15.44
C LEU A 188 31.90 -1.70 16.93
N SER A 189 31.45 -2.70 17.69
CA SER A 189 31.23 -2.58 19.13
C SER A 189 32.50 -2.21 19.89
N VAL A 190 33.64 -2.81 19.53
CA VAL A 190 34.95 -2.47 20.09
C VAL A 190 35.31 -1.02 19.72
N GLY A 191 35.16 -0.62 18.46
CA GLY A 191 35.41 0.76 18.03
C GLY A 191 34.56 1.80 18.77
N VAL A 192 33.27 1.52 19.00
CA VAL A 192 32.38 2.37 19.80
C VAL A 192 32.87 2.48 21.25
N LYS A 193 33.35 1.38 21.84
CA LYS A 193 33.82 1.36 23.23
C LYS A 193 35.14 2.12 23.40
N LEU A 194 36.05 2.03 22.43
CA LEU A 194 37.33 2.72 22.44
C LEU A 194 37.21 4.22 22.14
N SER A 195 36.20 4.62 21.36
CA SER A 195 36.02 6.03 20.95
C SER A 195 35.46 6.95 22.05
N SER A 196 34.71 6.44 23.02
CA SER A 196 34.16 7.23 24.14
C SER A 196 33.68 6.34 25.30
N PRO A 197 33.71 6.81 26.56
CA PRO A 197 33.21 6.05 27.71
C PRO A 197 31.68 5.86 27.65
N GLY A 198 31.17 4.74 28.16
CA GLY A 198 29.74 4.41 28.29
C GLY A 198 29.27 3.16 27.49
N PRO A 199 27.95 3.03 27.20
CA PRO A 199 27.37 1.83 26.56
C PRO A 199 27.58 1.79 25.04
N ILE A 200 27.68 0.58 24.48
CA ILE A 200 27.83 0.34 23.03
C ILE A 200 26.57 0.77 22.26
N PHE A 201 25.41 0.36 22.77
CA PHE A 201 24.12 0.66 22.14
C PHE A 201 23.51 1.92 22.74
N TYR A 202 23.07 2.81 21.85
CA TYR A 202 22.15 3.89 22.16
C TYR A 202 20.72 3.42 21.93
N ARG A 203 19.81 3.79 22.85
CA ARG A 203 18.39 3.48 22.77
C ARG A 203 17.61 4.77 22.67
N GLN A 204 16.69 4.82 21.71
CA GLN A 204 15.82 5.98 21.53
C GLN A 204 14.37 5.54 21.37
N GLU A 205 13.49 6.17 22.13
CA GLU A 205 12.06 5.93 22.01
C GLU A 205 11.54 6.48 20.67
N ARG A 206 10.75 5.65 20.00
CA ARG A 206 10.16 5.91 18.70
C ARG A 206 8.74 5.36 18.66
N VAL A 207 7.90 5.93 17.79
CA VAL A 207 6.54 5.44 17.58
C VAL A 207 6.54 4.40 16.46
N GLY A 208 5.90 3.26 16.72
CA GLY A 208 5.78 2.15 15.79
C GLY A 208 4.32 1.80 15.49
N TRP A 209 4.08 0.51 15.33
CA TRP A 209 2.78 -0.02 14.93
C TRP A 209 1.67 0.35 15.92
N ASN A 210 0.52 0.77 15.39
CA ASN A 210 -0.66 1.25 16.13
C ASN A 210 -0.33 2.42 17.08
N GLY A 211 0.64 3.26 16.73
CA GLY A 211 1.06 4.39 17.55
C GLY A 211 1.77 4.01 18.84
N ARG A 212 2.15 2.73 19.01
CA ARG A 212 2.80 2.28 20.25
C ARG A 212 4.27 2.67 20.27
N PRO A 213 4.79 3.20 21.40
CA PRO A 213 6.21 3.49 21.54
C PRO A 213 7.03 2.21 21.63
N PHE A 214 8.26 2.25 21.12
CA PHE A 214 9.25 1.20 21.27
C PHE A 214 10.67 1.79 21.33
N MET A 215 11.60 1.02 21.91
CA MET A 215 13.01 1.42 21.99
C MET A 215 13.76 0.96 20.75
N MET A 216 14.12 1.90 19.89
CA MET A 216 14.96 1.67 18.70
C MET A 216 16.44 1.62 19.10
N LEU A 217 17.14 0.58 18.65
CA LEU A 217 18.57 0.38 18.92
C LEU A 217 19.44 0.97 17.82
N LYS A 218 20.52 1.62 18.21
CA LYS A 218 21.61 2.06 17.31
C LYS A 218 22.96 1.86 17.98
N PHE A 219 24.03 1.82 17.20
CA PHE A 219 25.36 2.06 17.78
C PHE A 219 25.47 3.51 18.23
N ARG A 220 26.11 3.71 19.37
CA ARG A 220 26.33 5.05 19.89
C ARG A 220 27.36 5.79 19.01
N SER A 221 26.93 6.91 18.45
CA SER A 221 27.76 7.80 17.61
C SER A 221 28.07 9.16 18.25
N MET A 222 27.43 9.49 19.37
CA MET A 222 27.62 10.74 20.11
C MET A 222 28.11 10.44 21.53
N PRO A 223 28.86 11.36 22.16
CA PRO A 223 29.08 11.32 23.59
C PRO A 223 27.75 11.27 24.38
N VAL A 224 27.81 10.78 25.61
CA VAL A 224 26.67 10.82 26.52
C VAL A 224 26.36 12.28 26.85
N ASP A 225 25.09 12.62 27.11
CA ASP A 225 24.60 13.94 27.56
C ASP A 225 24.54 15.09 26.53
N VAL A 226 24.77 14.85 25.24
CA VAL A 226 24.74 15.92 24.22
C VAL A 226 23.33 16.47 23.94
N GLU A 227 22.27 15.69 24.21
CA GLU A 227 20.88 16.11 23.97
C GLU A 227 20.22 16.86 25.16
N LYS A 228 20.99 17.30 26.18
CA LYS A 228 20.45 17.98 27.37
C LYS A 228 19.71 19.29 27.08
N ASN A 229 20.06 20.00 26.01
CA ASN A 229 19.47 21.30 25.63
C ASN A 229 18.29 21.19 24.65
N GLY A 230 17.72 19.99 24.49
CA GLY A 230 16.56 19.76 23.63
C GLY A 230 16.93 19.14 22.28
N VAL A 231 15.94 18.49 21.67
CA VAL A 231 16.13 17.69 20.45
C VAL A 231 15.45 18.37 19.29
N GLN A 232 16.26 18.78 18.32
CA GLN A 232 15.78 19.36 17.08
C GLN A 232 15.50 18.28 16.02
N TRP A 233 14.40 18.47 15.29
CA TRP A 233 14.09 17.71 14.09
C TRP A 233 15.06 18.12 12.98
N GLY A 234 15.54 17.14 12.21
CA GLY A 234 16.49 17.38 11.13
C GLY A 234 17.92 17.72 11.57
N GLY A 235 18.73 18.22 10.63
CA GLY A 235 20.06 18.80 10.92
C GLY A 235 21.11 17.77 11.37
N ALA A 236 21.02 16.52 10.91
CA ALA A 236 21.91 15.43 11.35
C ALA A 236 23.41 15.74 11.17
N ARG A 237 23.77 16.54 10.15
CA ARG A 237 25.15 16.98 9.87
C ARG A 237 25.77 17.86 10.96
N ASN A 238 24.95 18.62 11.68
CA ASN A 238 25.43 19.60 12.66
C ASN A 238 25.47 19.03 14.09
N LYS A 239 25.11 17.76 14.28
CA LYS A 239 25.06 17.11 15.61
C LYS A 239 26.44 16.59 16.00
N THR A 240 26.93 16.98 17.17
CA THR A 240 28.23 16.56 17.72
C THR A 240 28.40 15.04 17.68
N ALA A 241 29.39 14.55 16.95
CA ALA A 241 29.71 13.13 16.85
C ALA A 241 31.19 12.89 17.19
N THR A 242 31.51 11.71 17.72
CA THR A 242 32.91 11.27 17.81
C THR A 242 33.45 11.00 16.39
N PRO A 243 34.78 11.05 16.13
CA PRO A 243 35.31 10.73 14.80
C PRO A 243 34.85 9.36 14.28
N PHE A 244 34.85 8.35 15.16
CA PHE A 244 34.32 7.02 14.85
C PHE A 244 32.79 7.03 14.66
N GLY A 245 32.07 7.81 15.48
CA GLY A 245 30.62 7.99 15.34
C GLY A 245 30.22 8.66 14.02
N ALA A 246 31.02 9.62 13.53
CA ALA A 246 30.82 10.24 12.23
C ALA A 246 31.02 9.23 11.09
N PHE A 247 32.03 8.35 11.20
CA PHE A 247 32.21 7.23 10.27
C PHE A 247 31.00 6.29 10.25
N LEU A 248 30.49 5.89 11.43
CA LEU A 248 29.31 5.03 11.55
C LEU A 248 28.07 5.63 10.90
N ARG A 249 27.83 6.94 11.10
CA ARG A 249 26.69 7.65 10.49
C ARG A 249 26.81 7.75 8.97
N LYS A 250 27.98 8.17 8.48
CA LYS A 250 28.25 8.32 7.05
C LYS A 250 28.03 7.02 6.27
N THR A 251 28.34 5.89 6.91
CA THR A 251 28.16 4.55 6.33
C THR A 251 26.83 3.89 6.70
N SER A 252 25.99 4.56 7.49
CA SER A 252 24.75 4.00 8.09
C SER A 252 24.97 2.71 8.90
N LEU A 253 26.21 2.41 9.29
CA LEU A 253 26.54 1.24 10.11
C LEU A 253 25.99 1.38 11.53
N ASP A 254 25.66 2.61 11.97
CA ASP A 254 25.01 2.85 13.25
C ASP A 254 23.61 2.22 13.37
N GLU A 255 22.96 1.94 12.24
CA GLU A 255 21.59 1.38 12.19
C GLU A 255 21.56 -0.15 12.24
N LEU A 256 22.70 -0.85 12.13
CA LEU A 256 22.76 -2.32 12.15
C LEU A 256 22.09 -2.97 13.38
N PRO A 257 22.18 -2.42 14.61
CA PRO A 257 21.49 -2.98 15.77
C PRO A 257 19.95 -3.00 15.64
N GLN A 258 19.36 -2.27 14.70
CA GLN A 258 17.91 -2.29 14.45
C GLN A 258 17.42 -3.65 13.95
N PHE A 259 18.27 -4.47 13.34
CA PHE A 259 17.89 -5.85 13.01
C PHE A 259 17.53 -6.67 14.27
N ILE A 260 18.10 -6.34 15.44
CA ILE A 260 17.67 -6.94 16.71
C ILE A 260 16.23 -6.54 17.05
N ASN A 261 15.83 -5.29 16.75
CA ASN A 261 14.44 -4.85 16.92
C ASN A 261 13.47 -5.58 15.98
N VAL A 262 13.90 -5.87 14.75
CA VAL A 262 13.12 -6.64 13.79
C VAL A 262 12.93 -8.07 14.27
N LEU A 263 14.01 -8.74 14.69
CA LEU A 263 13.95 -10.11 15.22
C LEU A 263 13.04 -10.21 16.46
N LYS A 264 13.07 -9.21 17.35
CA LYS A 264 12.17 -9.11 18.51
C LYS A 264 10.71 -8.79 18.13
N GLY A 265 10.47 -8.40 16.88
CA GLY A 265 9.13 -8.09 16.36
C GLY A 265 8.67 -6.66 16.58
N ASN A 266 9.53 -5.77 17.09
CA ASN A 266 9.20 -4.34 17.33
C ASN A 266 9.23 -3.52 16.03
N MET A 267 10.07 -3.93 15.08
CA MET A 267 10.22 -3.30 13.75
C MET A 267 10.04 -4.34 12.64
N SER A 268 9.99 -3.85 11.41
CA SER A 268 10.08 -4.61 10.17
C SER A 268 11.37 -4.23 9.44
N ILE A 269 11.87 -5.08 8.54
CA ILE A 269 12.97 -4.70 7.65
C ILE A 269 12.51 -3.55 6.74
N VAL A 270 11.34 -3.73 6.13
CA VAL A 270 10.70 -2.76 5.22
C VAL A 270 9.46 -2.16 5.86
N GLY A 271 9.37 -0.84 5.87
CA GLY A 271 8.21 -0.13 6.38
C GLY A 271 8.46 1.37 6.53
N PRO A 272 7.44 2.15 6.95
CA PRO A 272 7.58 3.57 7.19
C PRO A 272 8.65 3.86 8.25
N ARG A 273 9.46 4.91 8.05
CA ARG A 273 10.52 5.25 9.01
C ARG A 273 9.90 5.73 10.34
N PRO A 274 10.39 5.24 11.50
CA PRO A 274 9.84 5.62 12.80
C PRO A 274 10.29 7.01 13.25
N GLU A 275 9.37 7.80 13.79
CA GLU A 275 9.64 9.14 14.32
C GLU A 275 9.59 9.19 15.86
N ARG A 276 10.20 10.22 16.47
CA ARG A 276 10.15 10.41 17.93
C ARG A 276 8.73 10.83 18.34
N PRO A 277 8.24 10.42 19.52
CA PRO A 277 6.89 10.77 19.98
C PRO A 277 6.56 12.26 19.90
N MET A 278 7.48 13.13 20.33
CA MET A 278 7.33 14.59 20.25
C MET A 278 7.09 15.13 18.83
N PHE A 279 7.66 14.48 17.80
CA PHE A 279 7.46 14.89 16.40
C PHE A 279 6.20 14.30 15.83
N VAL A 280 5.82 13.09 16.22
CA VAL A 280 4.53 12.49 15.86
C VAL A 280 3.38 13.37 16.38
N GLU A 281 3.49 13.83 17.62
CA GLU A 281 2.49 14.70 18.24
C GLU A 281 2.36 16.05 17.52
N LYS A 282 3.46 16.57 16.97
CA LYS A 282 3.44 17.78 16.15
C LYS A 282 2.84 17.53 14.76
N PHE A 283 3.32 16.49 14.07
CA PHE A 283 3.00 16.28 12.66
C PHE A 283 1.61 15.68 12.41
N LYS A 284 1.00 15.04 13.42
CA LYS A 284 -0.34 14.45 13.29
C LYS A 284 -1.42 15.48 12.93
N ASP A 285 -1.24 16.73 13.36
CA ASP A 285 -2.19 17.83 13.12
C ASP A 285 -1.79 18.67 11.90
N GLU A 286 -0.51 18.66 11.51
CA GLU A 286 0.01 19.41 10.36
C GLU A 286 -0.20 18.69 9.02
N ILE A 287 -0.14 17.35 9.02
CA ILE A 287 -0.14 16.55 7.79
C ILE A 287 -1.37 15.63 7.75
N PRO A 288 -2.24 15.77 6.73
CA PRO A 288 -3.36 14.86 6.53
C PRO A 288 -2.90 13.41 6.46
N ASP A 289 -3.67 12.52 7.07
CA ASP A 289 -3.42 11.07 7.03
C ASP A 289 -2.07 10.62 7.64
N TYR A 290 -1.33 11.51 8.31
CA TYR A 290 -0.02 11.21 8.91
C TYR A 290 -0.04 9.96 9.79
N MET A 291 -1.06 9.83 10.63
CA MET A 291 -1.17 8.69 11.55
C MET A 291 -1.34 7.35 10.85
N LYS A 292 -1.84 7.32 9.61
CA LYS A 292 -2.07 6.07 8.86
C LYS A 292 -0.76 5.35 8.54
N LYS A 293 0.40 6.02 8.56
CA LYS A 293 1.71 5.34 8.44
C LYS A 293 1.97 4.32 9.56
N HIS A 294 1.31 4.47 10.70
CA HIS A 294 1.43 3.57 11.85
C HIS A 294 0.50 2.34 11.76
N LEU A 295 -0.22 2.16 10.65
CA LEU A 295 -1.04 0.95 10.40
C LEU A 295 -0.19 -0.31 10.19
N VAL A 296 1.11 -0.16 9.94
CA VAL A 296 2.09 -1.25 9.82
C VAL A 296 3.29 -1.00 10.75
N LYS A 297 4.17 -2.00 10.91
CA LYS A 297 5.40 -1.83 11.68
C LYS A 297 6.33 -0.84 11.01
N ALA A 298 7.04 -0.07 11.83
CA ALA A 298 8.10 0.80 11.36
C ALA A 298 9.24 0.00 10.73
N GLY A 299 9.83 0.54 9.66
CA GLY A 299 10.90 -0.08 8.87
C GLY A 299 12.30 0.43 9.20
N ILE A 300 13.30 -0.41 8.96
CA ILE A 300 14.71 0.03 8.85
C ILE A 300 14.88 0.82 7.53
N THR A 301 14.37 0.22 6.44
CA THR A 301 14.26 0.83 5.11
C THR A 301 12.78 0.92 4.71
N GLY A 302 12.47 1.63 3.62
CA GLY A 302 11.11 1.88 3.18
C GLY A 302 11.05 2.51 1.80
N TRP A 303 9.87 2.49 1.20
CA TRP A 303 9.65 3.02 -0.15
C TRP A 303 10.00 4.51 -0.28
N ALA A 304 9.63 5.32 0.72
CA ALA A 304 10.00 6.73 0.76
C ALA A 304 11.52 6.94 0.76
N GLN A 305 12.27 6.14 1.54
CA GLN A 305 13.74 6.20 1.60
C GLN A 305 14.38 5.85 0.25
N ILE A 306 13.88 4.81 -0.43
CA ILE A 306 14.38 4.38 -1.75
C ILE A 306 14.16 5.41 -2.85
N ASN A 307 13.12 6.24 -2.70
CA ASN A 307 12.79 7.33 -3.62
C ASN A 307 13.39 8.68 -3.19
N GLY A 308 14.29 8.69 -2.20
CA GLY A 308 15.04 9.87 -1.81
C GLY A 308 14.36 10.78 -0.79
N TRP A 309 13.16 10.44 -0.31
CA TRP A 309 12.41 11.20 0.70
C TRP A 309 12.92 10.90 2.12
N ARG A 310 14.19 11.23 2.40
CA ARG A 310 14.89 10.97 3.68
C ARG A 310 15.49 12.25 4.27
N GLY A 311 15.52 12.35 5.61
CA GLY A 311 16.17 13.47 6.31
C GLY A 311 15.31 14.73 6.30
N ASP A 312 15.87 15.84 5.83
CA ASP A 312 15.26 17.18 5.86
C ASP A 312 14.39 17.45 4.60
N THR A 313 14.06 16.42 3.83
CA THR A 313 13.16 16.51 2.68
C THR A 313 11.71 16.76 3.11
N ASP A 314 10.90 17.21 2.16
CA ASP A 314 9.44 17.38 2.31
C ASP A 314 8.79 16.17 3.00
N LEU A 315 8.18 16.45 4.16
CA LEU A 315 7.54 15.45 4.99
C LEU A 315 6.22 14.98 4.37
N ALA A 316 5.46 15.84 3.70
CA ALA A 316 4.20 15.47 3.08
C ALA A 316 4.42 14.42 1.99
N LYS A 317 5.41 14.63 1.11
CA LYS A 317 5.82 13.63 0.10
C LYS A 317 6.36 12.34 0.72
N ARG A 318 7.08 12.42 1.84
CA ARG A 318 7.49 11.20 2.55
C ARG A 318 6.28 10.38 2.99
N ILE A 319 5.26 11.04 3.55
CA ILE A 319 4.03 10.38 3.99
C ILE A 319 3.27 9.77 2.81
N GLU A 320 3.16 10.48 1.68
CA GLU A 320 2.56 9.94 0.46
C GLU A 320 3.20 8.61 0.03
N TYR A 321 4.53 8.53 0.01
CA TYR A 321 5.24 7.30 -0.34
C TYR A 321 5.13 6.21 0.75
N ASP A 322 5.07 6.59 2.03
CA ASP A 322 4.83 5.65 3.12
C ASP A 322 3.41 5.04 3.00
N LEU A 323 2.39 5.83 2.66
CA LEU A 323 1.02 5.37 2.44
C LEU A 323 0.89 4.50 1.19
N TYR A 324 1.54 4.91 0.09
CA TYR A 324 1.60 4.09 -1.13
C TYR A 324 2.15 2.69 -0.85
N TYR A 325 3.22 2.61 -0.03
CA TYR A 325 3.78 1.33 0.39
C TYR A 325 2.78 0.45 1.15
N ILE A 326 2.05 1.05 2.09
CA ILE A 326 1.03 0.35 2.87
C ILE A 326 -0.07 -0.17 1.95
N GLU A 327 -0.59 0.66 1.05
CA GLU A 327 -1.68 0.30 0.13
C GLU A 327 -1.30 -0.81 -0.86
N HIS A 328 -0.05 -0.81 -1.32
CA HIS A 328 0.42 -1.74 -2.36
C HIS A 328 1.33 -2.83 -1.79
N TRP A 329 1.24 -3.09 -0.48
CA TRP A 329 2.11 -4.05 0.16
C TRP A 329 1.98 -5.44 -0.49
N SER A 330 3.12 -6.02 -0.83
CA SER A 330 3.24 -7.42 -1.22
C SER A 330 4.63 -7.92 -0.88
N LEU A 331 4.77 -9.23 -0.70
CA LEU A 331 6.06 -9.87 -0.44
C LEU A 331 7.10 -9.51 -1.52
N TRP A 332 6.69 -9.46 -2.79
CA TRP A 332 7.56 -9.07 -3.89
C TRP A 332 8.00 -7.61 -3.79
N PHE A 333 7.12 -6.73 -3.32
CA PHE A 333 7.46 -5.33 -3.13
C PHE A 333 8.47 -5.12 -2.00
N ASP A 334 8.35 -5.85 -0.90
CA ASP A 334 9.34 -5.85 0.19
C ASP A 334 10.71 -6.34 -0.32
N LEU A 335 10.77 -7.48 -1.01
CA LEU A 335 12.01 -7.99 -1.60
C LEU A 335 12.65 -7.00 -2.58
N ARG A 336 11.84 -6.33 -3.40
CA ARG A 336 12.31 -5.26 -4.31
C ARG A 336 12.91 -4.10 -3.51
N ILE A 337 12.26 -3.65 -2.44
CA ILE A 337 12.77 -2.56 -1.61
C ILE A 337 14.08 -2.96 -0.92
N ILE A 338 14.17 -4.18 -0.40
CA ILE A 338 15.41 -4.70 0.22
C ILE A 338 16.55 -4.71 -0.81
N LEU A 339 16.31 -5.27 -2.00
CA LEU A 339 17.30 -5.29 -3.10
C LEU A 339 17.75 -3.87 -3.48
N LEU A 340 16.79 -2.96 -3.71
CA LEU A 340 17.09 -1.56 -4.01
C LEU A 340 17.83 -0.88 -2.86
N THR A 341 17.61 -1.29 -1.61
CA THR A 341 18.30 -0.72 -0.44
C THR A 341 19.76 -1.12 -0.44
N VAL A 342 20.10 -2.35 -0.83
CA VAL A 342 21.50 -2.77 -0.98
C VAL A 342 22.17 -1.92 -2.07
N PHE A 343 21.57 -1.74 -3.24
CA PHE A 343 22.22 -0.99 -4.32
C PHE A 343 22.23 0.53 -4.12
N LYS A 344 21.12 1.13 -3.67
CA LYS A 344 21.00 2.58 -3.48
C LYS A 344 21.45 3.06 -2.10
N GLY A 345 21.40 2.20 -1.08
CA GLY A 345 21.73 2.54 0.31
C GLY A 345 23.22 2.78 0.51
N PHE A 346 24.10 2.03 -0.16
CA PHE A 346 25.56 2.24 -0.11
C PHE A 346 26.05 3.42 -0.97
N VAL A 347 25.20 3.97 -1.86
CA VAL A 347 25.62 4.95 -2.90
C VAL A 347 25.04 6.36 -2.67
N ASN A 348 24.17 6.58 -1.68
CA ASN A 348 23.40 7.83 -1.61
C ASN A 348 24.05 8.99 -0.82
N ARG A 349 24.09 10.17 -1.46
CA ARG A 349 24.57 11.47 -0.94
C ARG A 349 23.79 12.07 0.24
N ASN A 350 22.63 11.49 0.58
CA ASN A 350 21.73 11.95 1.66
C ASN A 350 21.77 11.05 2.91
N ALA A 351 22.72 10.11 2.99
CA ALA A 351 23.12 9.51 4.25
C ALA A 351 23.94 10.56 5.02
N TYR A 352 23.28 11.29 5.92
CA TYR A 352 23.91 12.34 6.71
C TYR A 352 24.72 11.76 7.86
#